data_AF-A0AAF0URV8-F1
#
_entry.id   AF-A0AAF0URV8-F1
#
_cell.length_a   1.000
_cell.length_b   1.000
_cell.length_c   1.000
_cell.angle_alpha   90.00
_cell.angle_beta   90.00
_cell.angle_gamma   90.00
#
_symmetry.space_group_name_H-M   'P 1'
#
loop_
_entity.id
_entity.type
_entity.pdbx_description
1 polymer ?
#
loop_
_entity_poly.entity_id
_entity_poly.type
_entity_poly.pdbx_seq_one_letter_code
_entity_poly.pdbx_strand_id
1 'polypeptide(L)'
;KKGELSPWYIGPFRISKKIDNVAYELDLPSELAAVHPVFHISILHLLYLLRILVSRIASLGVKENLFYKEVSVEILDRQVKKLRNKEVASVKVLWRN
;
A
#
# COMPACT_ATOMS: atom_id res chain seq x y z
N LYS A 1 -11.61 -40.81 6.65
CA LYS A 1 -10.68 -40.17 5.68
C LYS A 1 -10.99 -38.68 5.71
N LYS A 2 -10.07 -37.88 6.27
CA LYS A 2 -10.30 -36.50 6.71
C LYS A 2 -10.34 -35.58 5.48
N GLY A 3 -11.42 -34.83 5.34
CA GLY A 3 -11.73 -34.04 4.15
C GLY A 3 -10.63 -33.06 3.78
N GLU A 4 -10.39 -32.93 2.48
CA GLU A 4 -9.54 -31.91 1.89
C GLU A 4 -9.93 -30.53 2.44
N LEU A 5 -8.97 -29.87 3.08
CA LEU A 5 -9.09 -28.45 3.38
C LEU A 5 -9.09 -27.73 2.04
N SER A 6 -10.24 -27.17 1.65
CA SER A 6 -10.36 -26.30 0.48
C SER A 6 -9.19 -25.30 0.51
N PRO A 7 -8.51 -25.03 -0.61
CA PRO A 7 -7.40 -24.08 -0.61
C PRO A 7 -7.94 -22.67 -0.29
N TRP A 8 -7.45 -22.08 0.80
CA TRP A 8 -7.81 -20.71 1.18
C TRP A 8 -6.87 -19.76 0.44
N TYR A 9 -7.45 -18.87 -0.37
CA TYR A 9 -6.69 -17.86 -1.12
C TYR A 9 -6.93 -16.49 -0.49
N ILE A 10 -5.89 -15.66 -0.45
CA ILE A 10 -6.03 -14.23 -0.17
C ILE A 10 -5.44 -13.44 -1.34
N GLY A 11 -6.32 -12.75 -2.06
CA GLY A 11 -5.94 -12.08 -3.30
C GLY A 11 -5.41 -13.09 -4.33
N PRO A 12 -4.25 -12.83 -4.98
CA PRO A 12 -3.66 -13.74 -5.95
C PRO A 12 -2.82 -14.88 -5.34
N PHE A 13 -2.59 -14.87 -4.02
CA PHE A 13 -1.68 -15.80 -3.37
C PHE A 13 -2.44 -16.90 -2.62
N ARG A 14 -1.91 -18.11 -2.68
CA ARG A 14 -2.41 -19.25 -1.92
C ARG A 14 -1.88 -19.18 -0.49
N ILE A 15 -2.73 -19.45 0.49
CA ILE A 15 -2.26 -19.66 1.86
C ILE A 15 -1.67 -21.07 1.93
N SER A 16 -0.37 -21.14 2.21
CA SER A 16 0.35 -22.40 2.41
C SER A 16 0.08 -22.95 3.82
N LYS A 17 0.13 -22.06 4.82
CA LYS A 17 -0.03 -22.43 6.23
C LYS A 17 -0.61 -21.29 7.07
N LYS A 18 -1.45 -21.63 8.05
CA LYS A 18 -1.80 -20.72 9.15
C LYS A 18 -0.76 -20.89 10.26
N ILE A 19 0.05 -19.86 10.49
CA ILE A 19 1.13 -19.89 11.51
C ILE A 19 0.54 -19.63 12.89
N ASP A 20 -0.32 -18.62 12.99
CA ASP A 20 -1.00 -18.23 14.22
C ASP A 20 -2.40 -17.66 13.89
N ASN A 21 -3.15 -17.22 14.89
CA ASN A 21 -4.47 -16.66 14.67
C ASN A 21 -4.45 -15.38 13.82
N VAL A 22 -3.32 -14.68 13.83
CA VAL A 22 -3.12 -13.39 13.17
C VAL A 22 -2.10 -13.42 12.03
N ALA A 23 -1.42 -14.55 11.80
CA ALA A 23 -0.33 -14.66 10.82
C ALA A 23 -0.51 -15.86 9.90
N TYR A 24 -0.32 -15.61 8.60
CA TYR A 24 -0.49 -16.60 7.53
C TYR A 24 0.74 -16.61 6.64
N GLU A 25 1.17 -17.80 6.25
CA GLU A 25 2.23 -18.02 5.28
C GLU A 25 1.61 -18.18 3.89
N LEU A 26 2.13 -17.45 2.92
CA LEU A 26 1.68 -17.44 1.53
C LEU A 26 2.69 -18.14 0.63
N ASP A 27 2.18 -18.86 -0.37
CA ASP A 27 2.98 -19.31 -1.50
C ASP A 27 3.23 -18.13 -2.44
N LEU A 28 4.40 -17.50 -2.29
CA LEU A 28 4.82 -16.38 -3.12
C LEU A 28 5.48 -16.85 -4.42
N PRO A 29 5.27 -16.16 -5.55
CA PRO A 29 5.98 -16.43 -6.80
C PRO A 29 7.48 -16.17 -6.63
N SER A 30 8.30 -16.84 -7.45
CA SER A 30 9.77 -16.70 -7.39
C SER A 30 10.27 -15.27 -7.60
N GLU A 31 9.49 -14.43 -8.28
CA GLU A 31 9.72 -12.99 -8.44
C GLU A 31 9.77 -12.23 -7.09
N LEU A 32 9.07 -12.75 -6.09
CA LEU A 32 8.98 -12.20 -4.73
C LEU A 32 9.76 -13.03 -3.71
N ALA A 33 10.73 -13.85 -4.14
CA ALA A 33 11.51 -14.72 -3.25
C ALA A 33 12.29 -13.95 -2.16
N ALA A 34 12.55 -12.65 -2.36
CA ALA A 34 13.18 -11.79 -1.35
C ALA A 34 12.22 -11.33 -0.25
N VAL A 35 10.90 -11.50 -0.43
CA VAL A 35 9.88 -11.10 0.55
C VAL A 35 9.60 -12.26 1.49
N HIS A 36 9.54 -11.96 2.79
CA HIS A 36 9.19 -12.96 3.78
C HIS A 36 7.76 -13.48 3.56
N PRO A 37 7.53 -14.81 3.48
CA PRO A 37 6.24 -15.37 3.07
C PRO A 37 5.15 -15.26 4.14
N VAL A 38 5.50 -14.92 5.38
CA VAL A 38 4.55 -14.79 6.50
C VAL A 38 4.07 -13.35 6.66
N PHE A 39 2.74 -13.17 6.64
CA PHE A 39 2.07 -11.88 6.74
C PHE A 39 1.01 -11.86 7.83
N HIS A 40 0.81 -10.70 8.43
CA HIS A 40 -0.28 -10.45 9.38
C HIS A 40 -1.62 -10.26 8.66
N ILE A 41 -2.72 -10.72 9.25
CA ILE A 41 -4.07 -10.69 8.65
C ILE A 41 -4.52 -9.28 8.25
N SER A 42 -4.14 -8.26 9.02
CA SER A 42 -4.45 -6.85 8.69
C SER A 42 -3.80 -6.39 7.39
N ILE A 43 -2.58 -6.84 7.10
CA ILE A 43 -1.86 -6.49 5.86
C ILE A 43 -2.56 -7.15 4.67
N LEU A 44 -2.94 -8.42 4.83
CA LEU A 44 -3.65 -9.18 3.81
C LEU A 44 -5.01 -8.56 3.49
N HIS A 45 -5.74 -8.12 4.52
CA HIS A 45 -7.02 -7.43 4.35
C HIS A 45 -6.85 -6.07 3.66
N LEU A 46 -5.81 -5.30 4.03
CA LEU A 46 -5.49 -4.02 3.38
C LEU A 46 -5.17 -4.21 1.89
N LEU A 47 -4.36 -5.21 1.53
CA LEU A 47 -4.04 -5.51 0.14
C LEU A 47 -5.28 -5.91 -0.67
N TYR A 48 -6.18 -6.69 -0.07
CA TYR A 48 -7.47 -7.04 -0.67
C TYR A 48 -8.34 -5.81 -0.96
N LEU A 49 -8.49 -4.91 0.02
CA LEU A 49 -9.24 -3.67 -0.14
C LEU A 49 -8.62 -2.74 -1.19
N LEU A 50 -7.29 -2.60 -1.19
CA LEU A 50 -6.57 -1.80 -2.17
C LEU A 50 -6.81 -2.33 -3.59
N ARG A 51 -6.82 -3.66 -3.78
CA ARG A 51 -7.11 -4.27 -5.08
C ARG A 51 -8.54 -4.04 -5.54
N ILE A 52 -9.52 -4.16 -4.65
CA ILE A 52 -10.92 -3.81 -4.96
C ILE A 52 -11.02 -2.35 -5.37
N LEU A 53 -10.34 -1.46 -4.63
CA LEU A 53 -10.34 -0.03 -4.93
C LEU A 53 -9.74 0.25 -6.31
N VAL A 54 -8.56 -0.31 -6.62
CA VAL A 54 -7.92 -0.18 -7.94
C VAL A 54 -8.81 -0.74 -9.05
N SER A 55 -9.40 -1.92 -8.85
CA SER A 55 -10.30 -2.52 -9.84
C SER A 55 -11.55 -1.68 -10.06
N ARG A 56 -12.08 -1.05 -9.00
CA ARG A 56 -13.26 -0.18 -9.08
C ARG A 56 -12.93 1.15 -9.75
N ILE A 57 -11.76 1.71 -9.48
CA ILE A 57 -11.26 2.90 -10.18
C ILE A 57 -11.08 2.59 -11.68
N ALA A 58 -10.48 1.43 -11.99
CA ALA A 58 -10.28 0.99 -13.37
C ALA A 58 -11.60 0.74 -14.11
N SER A 59 -12.61 0.16 -13.44
CA SER A 59 -13.92 -0.13 -14.06
C SER A 59 -14.82 1.10 -14.22
N LEU A 60 -14.58 2.18 -13.47
CA LEU A 60 -15.32 3.44 -13.60
C LEU A 60 -14.97 4.22 -14.88
N GLY A 61 -14.08 3.68 -15.75
CA GLY A 61 -13.75 4.33 -17.02
C GLY A 61 -13.18 5.73 -16.84
N VAL A 62 -12.58 6.00 -15.68
CA VAL A 62 -11.87 7.26 -15.45
C VAL A 62 -10.67 7.24 -16.36
N LYS A 63 -10.81 7.88 -17.53
CA LYS A 63 -9.70 8.26 -18.41
C LYS A 63 -8.55 8.74 -17.53
N GLU A 64 -7.35 8.28 -17.88
CA GLU A 64 -6.04 8.37 -17.22
C GLU A 64 -5.53 9.79 -16.89
N ASN A 65 -6.38 10.70 -16.42
CA ASN A 65 -6.01 12.02 -15.93
C ASN A 65 -6.08 12.11 -14.40
N LEU A 66 -5.93 10.98 -13.69
CA LEU A 66 -5.69 10.97 -12.23
C LEU A 66 -4.20 10.98 -11.88
N PHE A 67 -3.30 11.17 -12.85
CA PHE A 67 -2.01 11.78 -12.55
C PHE A 67 -2.27 13.24 -12.27
N TYR A 68 -2.68 13.53 -11.03
CA TYR A 68 -2.62 14.88 -10.50
C TYR A 68 -1.13 15.25 -10.47
N LYS A 69 -0.67 15.92 -11.52
CA LYS A 69 0.67 16.49 -11.56
C LYS A 69 0.59 17.64 -10.57
N GLU A 70 0.90 17.36 -9.30
CA GLU A 70 0.97 18.35 -8.24
C GLU A 70 2.14 19.29 -8.57
N VAL A 71 1.93 20.18 -9.54
CA VAL A 71 2.91 21.17 -9.96
C VAL A 71 2.82 22.27 -8.92
N SER A 72 3.76 22.26 -7.97
CA SER A 72 4.01 23.41 -7.11
C SER A 72 4.25 24.63 -8.02
N VAL A 73 3.33 25.60 -7.99
CA VAL A 73 3.42 26.78 -8.87
C VAL A 73 4.54 27.69 -8.41
N GLU A 74 4.62 27.92 -7.10
CA GLU A 74 5.56 28.86 -6.53
C GLU A 74 5.78 28.58 -5.04
N ILE A 75 7.00 28.81 -4.56
CA ILE A 75 7.30 28.85 -3.13
C ILE A 75 7.07 30.29 -2.66
N LEU A 76 5.97 30.49 -1.94
CA LEU A 76 5.54 31.82 -1.47
C LEU A 76 6.41 32.35 -0.33
N ASP A 77 6.95 31.46 0.50
CA ASP A 77 7.71 31.87 1.69
C ASP A 77 8.61 30.74 2.20
N ARG A 78 9.68 31.10 2.90
CA ARG A 78 10.59 30.18 3.58
C ARG A 78 10.98 30.74 4.94
N GLN A 79 10.67 30.01 6.00
CA GLN A 79 11.05 30.35 7.37
C GLN A 79 11.93 29.26 7.98
N VAL A 80 12.95 29.66 8.74
CA VAL A 80 13.80 28.74 9.50
C VAL A 80 13.42 28.85 10.97
N LYS A 81 12.96 27.74 11.55
CA LYS A 81 12.65 27.64 12.98
C LYS A 81 13.81 27.00 13.70
N LYS A 82 14.36 27.72 14.67
CA LYS A 82 15.41 27.20 15.56
C LYS A 82 14.76 26.46 16.73
N LEU A 83 14.93 25.15 16.75
CA LEU A 83 14.59 24.29 17.86
C LEU A 83 15.80 24.13 18.78
N ARG A 84 15.57 23.57 19.97
CA ARG A 84 16.58 23.46 21.05
C ARG A 84 17.94 22.90 20.58
N ASN A 85 17.92 21.93 19.66
CA ASN A 85 19.13 21.23 19.17
C ASN A 85 19.29 21.25 17.63
N LYS A 86 18.39 21.89 16.88
CA LYS A 86 18.44 21.89 15.40
C LYS A 86 17.69 23.06 14.79
N GLU A 87 18.11 23.47 13.60
CA GLU A 87 17.38 24.42 12.76
C GLU A 87 16.59 23.67 11.68
N VAL A 88 15.31 23.99 11.53
CA VAL A 88 14.42 23.35 10.56
C VAL A 88 13.87 24.42 9.62
N ALA A 89 14.17 24.29 8.33
CA ALA A 89 13.57 25.13 7.30
C ALA A 89 12.16 24.59 6.95
N SER A 90 11.19 25.49 6.84
CA SER A 90 9.85 25.20 6.34
C SER A 90 9.52 26.17 5.22
N VAL A 91 8.86 25.67 4.18
CA VAL A 91 8.46 26.43 3.00
C VAL A 91 6.94 26.43 2.85
N LYS A 92 6.39 27.56 2.41
CA LYS A 92 4.99 27.69 2.03
C LYS A 92 4.89 27.59 0.52
N VAL A 93 4.13 26.62 0.03
CA VAL A 93 4.02 26.33 -1.41
C VAL A 93 2.60 26.65 -1.88
N LEU A 94 2.47 27.32 -3.01
CA LEU A 94 1.22 27.52 -3.72
C LEU A 94 0.96 26.33 -4.64
N TRP A 95 -0.18 25.67 -4.45
CA TRP A 95 -0.64 24.57 -5.28
C TRP A 95 -1.72 25.06 -6.25
N ARG A 96 -1.65 24.62 -7.51
CA ARG A 96 -2.70 24.87 -8.52
C ARG A 96 -3.54 23.62 -8.68
N ASN A 97 -4.85 23.79 -8.49
CA ASN A 97 -5.88 22.80 -8.77
C ASN A 97 -6.40 22.96 -10.21
#